data_AF-A0A4V3D423-F1
#
_entry.id   AF-A0A4V3D423-F1
#
_cell.length_a   1.000
_cell.length_b   1.000
_cell.length_c   1.000
_cell.angle_alpha   90.00
_cell.angle_beta   90.00
_cell.angle_gamma   90.00
#
_symmetry.space_group_name_H-M   'P 1'
#
loop_
_entity.id
_entity.type
_entity.pdbx_description
1 polymer ?
#
loop_
_entity_poly.entity_id
_entity_poly.type
_entity_poly.pdbx_seq_one_letter_code
_entity_poly.pdbx_strand_id
1 'polypeptide(L)'
;MNSRQFLVMICLMLLSVSCYIFFIRGIVVPEEEDFSEVISTASVTEEEQTEIDMYLDKFYRDCNNAGLFPVRPPKIVIAFANFDNYKGTTHMHGFSLGFQQDDFIEIYINRTSWAKFNKQQRYYLMYHELAHDVLNLDDLEEDPQYYKHLMYPVISAYDQLSMDDFIENSRASFEELAAEQTFYQ
;
A
#
# COMPACT_ATOMS: atom_id res chain seq x y z
N MET A 1 -46.46 -35.41 -2.71
CA MET A 1 -45.51 -34.53 -3.44
C MET A 1 -44.62 -35.42 -4.28
N ASN A 2 -44.56 -35.21 -5.60
CA ASN A 2 -43.77 -36.09 -6.47
C ASN A 2 -42.28 -35.68 -6.47
N SER A 3 -41.39 -36.58 -6.87
CA SER A 3 -39.94 -36.35 -6.81
C SER A 3 -39.49 -35.11 -7.60
N ARG A 4 -40.23 -34.71 -8.65
CA ARG A 4 -39.96 -33.47 -9.41
C ARG A 4 -40.28 -32.21 -8.62
N GLN A 5 -41.41 -32.19 -7.90
CA GLN A 5 -41.80 -31.06 -7.03
C GLN A 5 -40.85 -30.90 -5.85
N PHE A 6 -40.38 -32.01 -5.27
CA PHE A 6 -39.38 -31.98 -4.19
C PHE A 6 -38.04 -31.41 -4.66
N LEU A 7 -37.58 -31.79 -5.87
CA LEU A 7 -36.31 -31.33 -6.44
C LEU A 7 -36.34 -29.84 -6.79
N VAL A 8 -37.45 -29.34 -7.34
CA VAL A 8 -37.65 -27.90 -7.61
C VAL A 8 -37.62 -27.08 -6.31
N MET A 9 -38.24 -27.58 -5.24
CA MET A 9 -38.24 -26.90 -3.94
C MET A 9 -36.83 -26.78 -3.33
N ILE A 10 -36.00 -27.83 -3.47
CA ILE A 10 -34.59 -27.80 -3.04
C ILE A 10 -33.81 -26.77 -3.85
N CYS A 11 -33.96 -26.72 -5.17
CA CYS A 11 -33.26 -25.74 -6.01
C CYS A 11 -33.64 -24.29 -5.64
N LEU A 12 -34.92 -24.02 -5.37
CA LEU A 12 -35.38 -22.69 -4.93
C LEU A 12 -34.83 -22.30 -3.56
N MET A 13 -34.73 -23.26 -2.63
CA MET A 13 -34.12 -23.03 -1.32
C MET A 13 -32.62 -22.76 -1.41
N LEU A 14 -31.89 -23.45 -2.29
CA LEU A 14 -30.46 -23.19 -2.50
C LEU A 14 -30.22 -21.82 -3.16
N LEU A 15 -31.08 -21.42 -4.10
CA LEU A 15 -31.02 -20.09 -4.73
C LEU A 15 -31.28 -18.97 -3.70
N SER A 16 -32.28 -19.12 -2.82
CA SER A 16 -32.57 -18.10 -1.81
C SER A 16 -31.45 -17.97 -0.77
N VAL A 17 -30.84 -19.10 -0.35
CA VAL A 17 -29.67 -19.09 0.54
C VAL A 17 -28.47 -18.42 -0.14
N SER A 18 -28.22 -18.71 -1.42
CA SER A 18 -27.16 -18.05 -2.20
C SER A 18 -27.38 -16.54 -2.28
N CYS A 19 -28.58 -16.09 -2.69
CA CYS A 19 -28.93 -14.67 -2.75
C CYS A 19 -28.80 -13.99 -1.39
N TYR A 20 -29.19 -14.66 -0.29
CA TYR A 20 -29.04 -14.13 1.06
C TYR A 20 -27.57 -13.96 1.45
N ILE A 21 -26.69 -14.91 1.12
CA ILE A 21 -25.25 -14.80 1.37
C ILE A 21 -24.64 -13.65 0.57
N PHE A 22 -25.00 -13.49 -0.71
CA PHE A 22 -24.55 -12.36 -1.53
C PHE A 22 -25.05 -11.01 -0.99
N PHE A 23 -26.29 -10.96 -0.48
CA PHE A 23 -26.86 -9.76 0.13
C PHE A 23 -26.15 -9.36 1.43
N ILE A 24 -25.86 -10.33 2.31
CA ILE A 24 -25.08 -10.06 3.54
C ILE A 24 -23.66 -9.61 3.22
N ARG A 25 -22.99 -10.22 2.24
CA ARG A 25 -21.67 -9.78 1.77
C ARG A 25 -21.67 -8.37 1.18
N GLY A 26 -22.77 -7.95 0.54
CA GLY A 26 -22.92 -6.59 0.01
C GLY A 26 -23.27 -5.52 1.04
N ILE A 27 -23.60 -5.88 2.30
CA ILE A 27 -24.00 -4.94 3.36
C ILE A 27 -22.85 -4.60 4.31
N VAL A 28 -21.78 -5.39 4.33
CA VAL A 28 -20.57 -5.03 5.10
C VAL A 28 -19.88 -3.88 4.37
N VAL A 29 -20.30 -2.65 4.67
CA VAL A 29 -19.54 -1.45 4.35
C VAL A 29 -18.33 -1.48 5.29
N PRO A 30 -17.10 -1.61 4.80
CA PRO A 30 -15.93 -1.50 5.65
C PRO A 30 -15.97 -0.12 6.32
N GLU A 31 -15.80 -0.10 7.64
CA GLU A 31 -15.66 1.14 8.40
C GLU A 31 -14.39 1.83 7.90
N GLU A 32 -14.53 3.03 7.35
CA GLU A 32 -13.40 3.82 6.85
C GLU A 32 -12.53 4.19 8.06
N GLU A 33 -11.24 3.83 8.03
CA GLU A 33 -10.34 4.15 9.14
C GLU A 33 -10.16 5.68 9.23
N ASP A 34 -10.68 6.28 10.29
CA ASP A 34 -10.52 7.72 10.56
C ASP A 34 -9.09 7.97 11.05
N PHE A 35 -8.23 8.60 10.26
CA PHE A 35 -6.86 8.97 10.65
C PHE A 35 -6.71 10.41 11.17
N SER A 36 -7.81 11.13 11.41
CA SER A 36 -7.78 12.56 11.74
C SER A 36 -6.91 12.90 12.96
N GLU A 37 -6.94 12.08 14.00
CA GLU A 37 -6.09 12.26 15.19
C GLU A 37 -4.59 12.13 14.82
N VAL A 38 -4.24 11.10 14.05
CA VAL A 38 -2.87 10.86 13.58
C VAL A 38 -2.36 12.06 12.79
N ILE A 39 -3.15 12.50 11.82
CA ILE A 39 -2.86 13.64 10.96
C ILE A 39 -2.66 14.91 11.78
N SER A 40 -3.52 15.16 12.78
CA SER A 40 -3.45 16.36 13.62
C SER A 40 -2.19 16.45 14.49
N THR A 41 -1.56 15.31 14.78
CA THR A 41 -0.34 15.23 15.59
C THR A 41 0.93 15.07 14.75
N ALA A 42 0.78 14.84 13.44
CA ALA A 42 1.88 14.63 12.53
C ALA A 42 2.78 15.86 12.46
N SER A 43 4.10 15.62 12.44
CA SER A 43 5.09 16.67 12.38
C SER A 43 6.35 16.19 11.66
N VAL A 44 7.14 17.15 11.20
CA VAL A 44 8.44 16.89 10.60
C VAL A 44 9.44 17.90 11.16
N THR A 45 10.59 17.41 11.58
CA THR A 45 11.76 18.23 11.89
C THR A 45 12.56 18.54 10.61
N GLU A 46 13.48 19.51 10.66
CA GLU A 46 14.32 19.84 9.49
C GLU A 46 15.19 18.65 9.04
N GLU A 47 15.67 17.84 9.98
CA GLU A 47 16.46 16.63 9.71
C GLU A 47 15.59 15.55 9.05
N GLU A 48 14.41 15.27 9.61
CA GLU A 48 13.43 14.34 9.05
C GLU A 48 13.02 14.77 7.63
N GLN A 49 12.80 16.07 7.39
CA GLN A 49 12.47 16.60 6.07
C GLN A 49 13.60 16.36 5.07
N THR A 50 14.85 16.60 5.48
CA THR A 50 16.02 16.35 4.63
C THR A 50 16.15 14.85 4.29
N GLU A 51 15.86 13.98 5.25
CA GLU A 51 15.86 12.52 5.04
C GLU A 51 14.74 12.11 4.05
N ILE A 52 13.53 12.64 4.23
CA ILE A 52 12.38 12.43 3.32
C ILE A 52 12.72 12.88 1.89
N ASP A 53 13.27 14.09 1.73
CA ASP A 53 13.60 14.66 0.41
C ASP A 53 14.58 13.76 -0.35
N MET A 54 15.54 13.16 0.36
CA MET A 54 16.48 12.20 -0.21
C MET A 54 15.76 10.98 -0.81
N TYR A 55 14.79 10.41 -0.10
CA TYR A 55 14.02 9.26 -0.57
C TYR A 55 13.15 9.62 -1.77
N LEU A 56 12.45 10.75 -1.68
CA LEU A 56 11.54 11.25 -2.70
C LEU A 56 12.29 11.53 -4.02
N ASP A 57 13.39 12.29 -3.96
CA ASP A 57 14.18 12.61 -5.14
C ASP A 57 14.85 11.37 -5.75
N LYS A 58 15.26 10.41 -4.92
CA LYS A 58 15.77 9.12 -5.41
C LYS A 58 14.66 8.31 -6.10
N PHE A 59 13.47 8.25 -5.52
CA PHE A 59 12.32 7.53 -6.08
C PHE A 59 12.00 8.00 -7.50
N TYR A 60 11.78 9.31 -7.69
CA TYR A 60 11.53 9.88 -9.01
C TYR A 60 12.66 9.63 -10.00
N ARG A 61 13.92 9.72 -9.55
CA ARG A 61 15.08 9.40 -10.40
C ARG A 61 15.06 7.95 -10.85
N ASP A 62 14.74 7.03 -9.96
CA ASP A 62 14.73 5.60 -10.26
C ASP A 62 13.55 5.20 -11.14
N CYS A 63 12.37 5.79 -10.95
CA CYS A 63 11.26 5.69 -11.88
C CYS A 63 11.69 6.12 -13.29
N ASN A 64 12.29 7.31 -13.41
CA ASN A 64 12.75 7.83 -14.71
C ASN A 64 13.79 6.91 -15.37
N ASN A 65 14.71 6.34 -14.58
CA ASN A 65 15.71 5.39 -15.07
C ASN A 65 15.07 4.09 -15.59
N ALA A 66 13.94 3.67 -15.02
CA ALA A 66 13.16 2.52 -15.46
C ALA A 66 12.20 2.84 -16.62
N GLY A 67 12.12 4.10 -17.07
CA GLY A 67 11.21 4.53 -18.14
C GLY A 67 9.81 4.93 -17.67
N LEU A 68 9.60 5.07 -16.35
CA LEU A 68 8.39 5.63 -15.76
C LEU A 68 8.59 7.13 -15.53
N PHE A 69 7.69 7.96 -16.03
CA PHE A 69 7.81 9.42 -15.94
C PHE A 69 6.68 10.06 -15.13
N PRO A 70 6.46 9.70 -13.85
CA PRO A 70 5.42 10.30 -13.05
C PRO A 70 5.68 11.80 -12.85
N VAL A 71 4.62 12.60 -12.87
CA VAL A 71 4.70 14.05 -12.64
C VAL A 71 4.71 14.30 -11.14
N ARG A 72 5.61 15.18 -10.67
CA ARG A 72 5.64 15.57 -9.26
C ARG A 72 4.48 16.54 -8.97
N PRO A 73 3.56 16.22 -8.05
CA PRO A 73 2.45 17.11 -7.75
C PRO A 73 2.90 18.34 -6.96
N PRO A 74 2.11 19.43 -6.99
CA PRO A 74 2.43 20.67 -6.27
C PRO A 74 2.25 20.55 -4.75
N LYS A 75 1.36 19.66 -4.28
CA LYS A 75 1.11 19.41 -2.85
C LYS A 75 1.77 18.08 -2.45
N ILE A 76 2.74 18.15 -1.55
CA ILE A 76 3.42 16.98 -0.99
C ILE A 76 3.44 17.14 0.53
N VAL A 77 2.82 16.19 1.22
CA VAL A 77 2.82 16.09 2.68
C VAL A 77 3.39 14.72 3.02
N ILE A 78 4.57 14.70 3.60
CA ILE A 78 5.16 13.48 4.16
C ILE A 78 5.59 13.83 5.58
N ALA A 79 4.99 13.18 6.58
CA ALA A 79 5.19 13.57 7.97
C ALA A 79 5.26 12.36 8.91
N PHE A 80 5.82 12.58 10.10
CA PHE A 80 5.94 11.56 11.12
C PHE A 80 4.84 11.73 12.18
N ALA A 81 4.16 10.65 12.51
CA ALA A 81 3.17 10.60 13.57
C ALA A 81 3.36 9.34 14.43
N ASN A 82 2.69 9.28 15.58
CA ASN A 82 2.66 8.09 16.41
C ASN A 82 1.27 7.47 16.34
N PHE A 83 1.18 6.27 15.80
CA PHE A 83 -0.09 5.55 15.65
C PHE A 83 0.02 4.08 16.07
N ASP A 84 0.93 3.80 17.02
CA ASP A 84 1.14 2.45 17.61
C ASP A 84 -0.13 1.83 18.24
N ASN A 85 -1.11 2.67 18.61
CA ASN A 85 -2.35 2.25 19.27
C ASN A 85 -3.56 2.19 18.33
N TYR A 86 -3.40 2.43 17.03
CA TYR A 86 -4.50 2.32 16.07
C TYR A 86 -4.92 0.85 15.95
N LYS A 87 -6.20 0.58 16.27
CA LYS A 87 -6.72 -0.77 16.55
C LYS A 87 -6.98 -1.63 15.30
N GLY A 88 -6.95 -1.04 14.10
CA GLY A 88 -7.18 -1.75 12.84
C GLY A 88 -5.94 -2.43 12.29
N THR A 89 -4.73 -2.01 12.69
CA THR A 89 -3.50 -2.40 12.03
C THR A 89 -2.37 -2.55 13.05
N THR A 90 -2.19 -3.75 13.61
CA THR A 90 -1.14 -4.01 14.61
C THR A 90 0.29 -3.79 14.10
N HIS A 91 0.48 -3.43 12.83
CA HIS A 91 1.79 -3.28 12.18
C HIS A 91 1.86 -2.16 11.14
N MET A 92 0.99 -1.13 11.19
CA MET A 92 1.11 -0.02 10.24
C MET A 92 2.38 0.80 10.52
N HIS A 93 3.34 0.68 9.61
CA HIS A 93 4.61 1.40 9.66
C HIS A 93 4.54 2.74 8.92
N GLY A 94 3.65 2.81 7.93
CA GLY A 94 3.28 3.99 7.18
C GLY A 94 1.89 3.77 6.57
N PHE A 95 1.31 4.84 6.07
CA PHE A 95 0.16 4.79 5.18
C PHE A 95 0.16 6.00 4.26
N SER A 96 -0.54 5.87 3.15
CA SER A 96 -0.64 6.83 2.06
C SER A 96 -2.11 7.14 1.77
N LEU A 97 -2.42 8.38 1.37
CA LEU A 97 -3.78 8.88 1.17
C LEU A 97 -4.01 9.45 -0.25
N GLY A 98 -2.99 9.44 -1.11
CA GLY A 98 -3.01 9.96 -2.49
C GLY A 98 -3.26 8.89 -3.56
N PHE A 99 -3.58 7.65 -3.19
CA PHE A 99 -3.88 6.59 -4.17
C PHE A 99 -4.97 7.02 -5.17
N GLN A 100 -4.67 6.85 -6.46
CA GLN A 100 -5.48 7.27 -7.61
C GLN A 100 -5.77 8.79 -7.66
N GLN A 101 -5.01 9.60 -6.92
CA GLN A 101 -5.14 11.05 -6.85
C GLN A 101 -3.81 11.74 -7.16
N ASP A 102 -3.48 11.82 -8.44
CA ASP A 102 -2.18 12.33 -8.94
C ASP A 102 -1.91 13.82 -8.65
N ASP A 103 -2.85 14.54 -8.03
CA ASP A 103 -2.73 15.96 -7.68
C ASP A 103 -1.94 16.21 -6.38
N PHE A 104 -1.72 15.19 -5.56
CA PHE A 104 -0.96 15.30 -4.32
C PHE A 104 -0.30 14.00 -3.88
N ILE A 105 0.71 14.11 -3.02
CA ILE A 105 1.25 13.01 -2.21
C ILE A 105 0.94 13.33 -0.75
N GLU A 106 0.40 12.36 -0.02
CA GLU A 106 0.07 12.52 1.40
C GLU A 106 0.34 11.21 2.16
N ILE A 107 1.52 11.16 2.80
CA ILE A 107 2.06 9.96 3.46
C ILE A 107 2.37 10.26 4.93
N TYR A 108 2.01 9.33 5.80
CA TYR A 108 2.30 9.41 7.23
C TYR A 108 3.10 8.20 7.69
N ILE A 109 4.21 8.45 8.36
CA ILE A 109 5.16 7.42 8.79
C ILE A 109 5.10 7.29 10.32
N ASN A 110 5.03 6.06 10.82
CA ASN A 110 5.06 5.79 12.25
C ASN A 110 6.48 6.05 12.79
N ARG A 111 6.65 7.10 13.59
CA ARG A 111 7.95 7.50 14.15
C ARG A 111 8.57 6.40 15.02
N THR A 112 7.76 5.64 15.77
CA THR A 112 8.24 4.51 16.58
C THR A 112 8.80 3.39 15.71
N SER A 113 8.19 3.12 14.56
CA SER A 113 8.67 2.13 13.60
C SER A 113 9.94 2.60 12.90
N TRP A 114 9.94 3.84 12.40
CA TRP A 114 11.08 4.47 11.72
C TRP A 114 12.36 4.44 12.56
N ALA A 115 12.24 4.75 13.86
CA ALA A 115 13.36 4.76 14.79
C ALA A 115 14.00 3.37 14.98
N LYS A 116 13.24 2.29 14.79
CA LYS A 116 13.72 0.90 14.91
C LYS A 116 14.23 0.34 13.60
N PHE A 117 13.74 0.86 12.47
CA PHE A 117 14.09 0.39 11.15
C PHE A 117 15.53 0.70 10.78
N ASN A 118 16.19 -0.31 10.22
CA ASN A 118 17.49 -0.13 9.58
C ASN A 118 17.33 0.66 8.26
N LYS A 119 18.46 1.01 7.65
CA LYS A 119 18.48 1.83 6.43
C LYS A 119 17.62 1.22 5.31
N GLN A 120 17.73 -0.08 5.09
CA GLN A 120 17.06 -0.84 4.04
C GLN A 120 15.54 -0.84 4.26
N GLN A 121 15.09 -1.10 5.48
CA GLN A 121 13.67 -1.09 5.84
C GLN A 121 13.05 0.29 5.63
N ARG A 122 13.78 1.37 5.92
CA ARG A 122 13.33 2.74 5.61
C ARG A 122 13.20 2.97 4.11
N TYR A 123 14.13 2.46 3.31
CA TYR A 123 14.04 2.51 1.85
C TYR A 123 12.80 1.76 1.32
N TYR A 124 12.57 0.53 1.79
CA TYR A 124 11.38 -0.24 1.43
C TYR A 124 10.10 0.51 1.83
N LEU A 125 10.00 0.99 3.06
CA LEU A 125 8.82 1.73 3.52
C LEU A 125 8.56 2.97 2.67
N MET A 126 9.56 3.82 2.46
CA MET A 126 9.38 5.02 1.66
C MET A 126 8.97 4.70 0.22
N TYR A 127 9.59 3.69 -0.40
CA TYR A 127 9.28 3.34 -1.78
C TYR A 127 7.91 2.68 -1.91
N HIS A 128 7.50 1.92 -0.90
CA HIS A 128 6.19 1.27 -0.84
C HIS A 128 5.08 2.32 -0.77
N GLU A 129 5.15 3.24 0.20
CA GLU A 129 4.15 4.32 0.32
C GLU A 129 4.14 5.26 -0.89
N LEU A 130 5.32 5.57 -1.46
CA LEU A 130 5.39 6.37 -2.68
C LEU A 130 4.85 5.63 -3.90
N ALA A 131 4.97 4.30 -3.96
CA ALA A 131 4.41 3.53 -5.07
C ALA A 131 2.88 3.52 -5.05
N HIS A 132 2.24 3.56 -3.87
CA HIS A 132 0.80 3.81 -3.77
C HIS A 132 0.43 5.19 -4.34
N ASP A 133 1.04 6.27 -3.84
CA ASP A 133 0.64 7.64 -4.20
C ASP A 133 1.11 8.10 -5.59
N VAL A 134 2.27 7.64 -6.06
CA VAL A 134 2.90 8.14 -7.30
C VAL A 134 2.67 7.21 -8.48
N LEU A 135 2.59 5.89 -8.23
CA LEU A 135 2.44 4.88 -9.28
C LEU A 135 1.07 4.19 -9.25
N ASN A 136 0.21 4.51 -8.27
CA ASN A 136 -1.12 3.94 -8.10
C ASN A 136 -1.11 2.41 -8.03
N LEU A 137 -0.11 1.85 -7.35
CA LEU A 137 -0.01 0.41 -7.13
C LEU A 137 -0.79 -0.01 -5.89
N ASP A 138 -1.50 -1.13 -5.98
CA ASP A 138 -2.09 -1.80 -4.82
C ASP A 138 -1.05 -2.68 -4.10
N ASP A 139 -1.33 -3.00 -2.85
CA ASP A 139 -0.60 -4.05 -2.14
C ASP A 139 -0.73 -5.40 -2.84
N LEU A 140 0.35 -6.17 -2.81
CA LEU A 140 0.33 -7.58 -3.12
C LEU A 140 -0.30 -8.36 -1.97
N GLU A 141 -0.79 -9.56 -2.28
CA GLU A 141 -1.27 -10.47 -1.25
C GLU A 141 -0.17 -10.78 -0.22
N GLU A 142 -0.58 -11.00 1.04
CA GLU A 142 0.29 -11.50 2.12
C GLU A 142 0.69 -12.98 1.90
N ASP A 143 1.24 -13.29 0.73
CA ASP A 143 1.76 -14.60 0.36
C ASP A 143 3.30 -14.59 0.39
N PRO A 144 3.95 -15.58 1.02
CA PRO A 144 5.41 -15.72 1.02
C PRO A 144 6.08 -15.70 -0.37
N GLN A 145 5.36 -16.01 -1.46
CA GLN A 145 5.90 -15.91 -2.82
C GLN A 145 6.22 -14.47 -3.22
N TYR A 146 5.49 -13.49 -2.66
CA TYR A 146 5.71 -12.07 -2.89
C TYR A 146 6.69 -11.47 -1.88
N TYR A 147 7.24 -12.27 -0.98
CA TYR A 147 8.32 -11.83 -0.10
C TYR A 147 9.42 -11.16 -0.91
N LYS A 148 9.89 -10.01 -0.40
CA LYS A 148 10.87 -9.09 -1.01
C LYS A 148 10.36 -8.20 -2.14
N HIS A 149 9.15 -8.42 -2.66
CA HIS A 149 8.58 -7.48 -3.65
C HIS A 149 8.31 -6.15 -2.98
N LEU A 150 8.42 -5.07 -3.77
CA LEU A 150 8.26 -3.72 -3.24
C LEU A 150 6.87 -3.50 -2.62
N MET A 151 5.82 -4.01 -3.26
CA MET A 151 4.43 -3.87 -2.84
C MET A 151 3.94 -4.98 -1.89
N TYR A 152 4.84 -5.75 -1.28
CA TYR A 152 4.43 -6.71 -0.24
C TYR A 152 4.23 -5.98 1.10
N PRO A 153 3.07 -6.11 1.76
CA PRO A 153 2.63 -5.19 2.82
C PRO A 153 3.36 -5.37 4.17
N VAL A 154 4.07 -6.48 4.38
CA VAL A 154 4.68 -6.81 5.68
C VAL A 154 6.16 -6.40 5.75
N ILE A 155 6.44 -5.10 5.72
CA ILE A 155 7.80 -4.53 5.68
C ILE A 155 8.65 -4.91 6.91
N SER A 156 8.02 -5.15 8.07
CA SER A 156 8.75 -5.61 9.27
C SER A 156 9.50 -6.93 9.05
N ALA A 157 9.11 -7.75 8.06
CA ALA A 157 9.78 -8.99 7.70
C ALA A 157 11.08 -8.80 6.89
N TYR A 158 11.46 -7.54 6.58
CA TYR A 158 12.63 -7.19 5.77
C TYR A 158 13.87 -6.83 6.60
N ASP A 159 13.91 -7.18 7.89
CA ASP A 159 15.05 -6.95 8.77
C ASP A 159 16.33 -7.65 8.30
N GLN A 160 16.21 -8.74 7.54
CA GLN A 160 17.33 -9.50 6.97
C GLN A 160 17.72 -9.08 5.54
N LEU A 161 16.96 -8.19 4.88
CA LEU A 161 17.26 -7.78 3.50
C LEU A 161 18.41 -6.77 3.45
N SER A 162 19.26 -6.91 2.45
CA SER A 162 20.37 -6.00 2.20
C SER A 162 19.95 -4.79 1.35
N MET A 163 20.85 -3.80 1.21
CA MET A 163 20.59 -2.70 0.27
C MET A 163 20.57 -3.20 -1.18
N ASP A 164 21.33 -4.25 -1.50
CA ASP A 164 21.35 -4.83 -2.84
C ASP A 164 20.01 -5.52 -3.13
N ASP A 165 19.45 -6.27 -2.16
CA ASP A 165 18.08 -6.81 -2.28
C ASP A 165 17.08 -5.69 -2.57
N PHE A 166 17.13 -4.58 -1.82
CA PHE A 166 16.26 -3.42 -2.08
C PHE A 166 16.41 -2.87 -3.51
N ILE A 167 17.65 -2.67 -3.97
CA ILE A 167 17.91 -2.13 -5.31
C ILE A 167 17.38 -3.08 -6.39
N GLU A 168 17.63 -4.38 -6.24
CA GLU A 168 17.18 -5.39 -7.20
C GLU A 168 15.66 -5.47 -7.26
N ASN A 169 14.99 -5.51 -6.11
CA ASN A 169 13.54 -5.69 -6.04
C ASN A 169 12.78 -4.43 -6.47
N SER A 170 13.22 -3.24 -6.04
CA SER A 170 12.60 -1.97 -6.47
C SER A 170 12.75 -1.75 -7.99
N ARG A 171 13.93 -2.06 -8.54
CA ARG A 171 14.14 -1.98 -9.99
C ARG A 171 13.26 -2.98 -10.74
N ALA A 172 13.18 -4.22 -10.28
CA ALA A 172 12.35 -5.24 -10.92
C ALA A 172 10.88 -4.81 -10.97
N SER A 173 10.33 -4.27 -9.87
CA SER A 173 8.95 -3.76 -9.84
C SER A 173 8.72 -2.60 -10.81
N PHE A 174 9.67 -1.67 -10.93
CA PHE A 174 9.53 -0.54 -11.87
C PHE A 174 9.68 -0.97 -13.33
N GLU A 175 10.60 -1.88 -13.63
CA GLU A 175 10.78 -2.43 -14.98
C GLU A 175 9.56 -3.23 -15.45
N GLU A 176 8.95 -4.03 -14.57
CA GLU A 176 7.70 -4.74 -14.82
C GLU A 176 6.57 -3.77 -15.16
N LEU A 177 6.36 -2.76 -14.31
CA LEU A 177 5.32 -1.74 -14.53
C LEU A 177 5.54 -0.97 -15.84
N ALA A 178 6.78 -0.58 -16.15
CA ALA A 178 7.09 0.12 -17.40
C ALA A 178 6.80 -0.75 -18.63
N ALA A 179 7.08 -2.06 -18.56
CA ALA A 179 6.76 -3.00 -19.62
C ALA A 179 5.25 -3.14 -19.83
N GLU A 180 4.47 -3.19 -18.76
CA GLU A 180 3.01 -3.22 -18.83
C GLU A 180 2.44 -1.96 -19.49
N GLN A 181 2.86 -0.77 -19.08
CA GLN A 181 2.39 0.49 -19.67
C GLN A 181 2.73 0.60 -21.16
N THR A 182 3.85 0.03 -21.60
CA THR A 182 4.24 0.02 -23.02
C THR A 182 3.36 -0.94 -23.83
N PHE A 183 2.86 -2.03 -23.22
CA PHE A 183 2.03 -3.01 -23.91
C PHE A 183 0.60 -2.51 -24.17
N TYR A 184 0.09 -1.59 -23.34
CA TYR A 184 -1.25 -1.02 -23.45
C TYR A 184 -1.32 0.32 -24.20
N GLN A 185 -0.21 0.82 -24.74
CA GLN A 185 -0.13 2.01 -25.61
C GLN A 185 -0.11 1.63 -27.09
#